data_AF-A0A8H4UZN5-F1
#
_entry.id   AF-A0A8H4UZN5-F1
#
_cell.length_a   1.000
_cell.length_b   1.000
_cell.length_c   1.000
_cell.angle_alpha   90.00
_cell.angle_beta   90.00
_cell.angle_gamma   90.00
#
_symmetry.space_group_name_H-M   'P 1'
#
loop_
_entity.id
_entity.type
_entity.pdbx_description
1 polymer ?
#
loop_
_entity_poly.entity_id
_entity_poly.type
_entity_poly.pdbx_seq_one_letter_code
_entity_poly.pdbx_strand_id
1 'polypeptide(L)'
;MAPQQLLVPQTDNIADVYATDDVSAQSVAPEIKARWQNLVKQFTETYGKKPDFVARSPGRVNIIGEHIDYNLYDVLPTAVSVDVIIAVKVVPTEGSEATVKISNVNSQKFPSREFGVPFDKDVVIDPKKHEWINYFKAGLVGALKFLRKDNPTVKPASLEIHLDGNVPPGGGISSSAAFVCASALAVIKANGHDVSKEDLLDLAVVSERAVGVYSGG
;
A
#
# COMPACT_ATOMS: atom_id res chain seq x y z
N MET A 1 -16.07 19.04 -19.75
CA MET A 1 -14.94 19.21 -18.80
C MET A 1 -14.69 17.85 -18.21
N ALA A 2 -13.47 17.31 -18.32
CA ALA A 2 -13.12 16.10 -17.59
C ALA A 2 -13.30 16.39 -16.08
N PRO A 3 -13.89 15.47 -15.29
CA PRO A 3 -13.98 15.65 -13.86
C PRO A 3 -12.59 15.89 -13.28
N GLN A 4 -12.46 16.85 -12.38
CA GLN A 4 -11.19 17.12 -11.70
C GLN A 4 -10.84 15.88 -10.87
N GLN A 5 -9.78 15.18 -11.26
CA GLN A 5 -9.35 13.96 -10.58
C GLN A 5 -9.02 14.27 -9.11
N LEU A 6 -9.71 13.60 -8.21
CA LEU A 6 -9.51 13.77 -6.77
C LEU A 6 -8.23 13.05 -6.34
N LEU A 7 -7.27 13.80 -5.81
CA LEU A 7 -6.04 13.23 -5.23
C LEU A 7 -6.35 12.36 -4.01
N VAL A 8 -5.48 11.38 -3.77
CA VAL A 8 -5.48 10.66 -2.50
C VAL A 8 -5.10 11.65 -1.38
N PRO A 9 -5.90 11.73 -0.29
CA PRO A 9 -5.69 12.73 0.75
C PRO A 9 -4.41 12.48 1.55
N GLN A 10 -3.83 13.57 2.06
CA GLN A 10 -2.66 13.59 2.93
C GLN A 10 -2.99 14.42 4.17
N THR A 11 -2.54 13.98 5.33
CA THR A 11 -2.78 14.65 6.61
C THR A 11 -1.65 14.31 7.58
N ASP A 12 -1.36 15.26 8.48
CA ASP A 12 -0.44 15.07 9.61
C ASP A 12 -1.18 14.66 10.90
N ASN A 13 -2.50 14.56 10.85
CA ASN A 13 -3.35 14.21 11.99
C ASN A 13 -4.02 12.84 11.78
N ILE A 14 -3.69 11.89 12.66
CA ILE A 14 -4.27 10.55 12.64
C ILE A 14 -5.79 10.56 12.86
N ALA A 15 -6.36 11.59 13.49
CA ALA A 15 -7.81 11.71 13.62
C ALA A 15 -8.51 11.85 12.26
N ASP A 16 -7.94 12.65 11.35
CA ASP A 16 -8.50 12.85 10.01
C ASP A 16 -8.48 11.55 9.18
N VAL A 17 -7.59 10.61 9.52
CA VAL A 17 -7.48 9.31 8.84
C VAL A 17 -8.58 8.34 9.28
N TYR A 18 -8.98 8.39 10.55
CA TYR A 18 -9.89 7.42 11.18
C TYR A 18 -11.24 8.02 11.61
N ALA A 19 -11.48 9.30 11.35
CA ALA A 19 -12.77 9.94 11.62
C ALA A 19 -13.88 9.22 10.85
N THR A 20 -14.97 8.89 11.56
CA THR A 20 -16.15 8.22 10.97
C THR A 20 -17.30 9.20 10.71
N ASP A 21 -17.23 10.41 11.26
CA ASP A 21 -18.14 11.53 11.01
C ASP A 21 -17.47 12.86 11.46
N ASP A 22 -18.04 14.00 11.04
CA ASP A 22 -17.50 15.35 11.36
C ASP A 22 -17.51 15.68 12.87
N VAL A 23 -18.27 14.90 13.68
CA VAL A 23 -18.42 15.09 15.13
C VAL A 23 -17.38 14.27 15.92
N SER A 24 -16.94 13.13 15.38
CA SER A 24 -15.92 12.22 15.92
C SER A 24 -14.49 12.61 15.52
N ALA A 25 -14.33 13.61 14.66
CA ALA A 25 -13.05 14.13 14.15
C ALA A 25 -12.06 14.63 15.23
N GLN A 26 -12.42 14.61 16.52
CA GLN A 26 -11.58 15.10 17.62
C GLN A 26 -10.94 14.01 18.48
N SER A 27 -11.32 12.73 18.35
CA SER A 27 -10.72 11.67 19.18
C SER A 27 -10.45 10.38 18.40
N VAL A 28 -9.19 9.91 18.47
CA VAL A 28 -8.76 8.63 17.90
C VAL A 28 -8.91 7.55 18.96
N ALA A 29 -9.53 6.43 18.60
CA ALA A 29 -9.69 5.30 19.50
C ALA A 29 -8.33 4.86 20.10
N PRO A 30 -8.24 4.59 21.42
CA PRO A 30 -6.98 4.29 22.08
C PRO A 30 -6.18 3.15 21.42
N GLU A 31 -6.86 2.14 20.90
CA GLU A 31 -6.29 1.00 20.19
C GLU A 31 -5.63 1.39 18.87
N ILE A 32 -6.22 2.32 18.10
CA ILE A 32 -5.65 2.84 16.85
C ILE A 32 -4.39 3.65 17.17
N LYS A 33 -4.46 4.50 18.21
CA LYS A 33 -3.32 5.28 18.66
C LYS A 33 -2.18 4.38 19.13
N ALA A 34 -2.48 3.34 19.92
CA ALA A 34 -1.50 2.37 20.39
C ALA A 34 -0.86 1.59 19.24
N ARG A 35 -1.66 1.16 18.25
CA ARG A 35 -1.17 0.47 17.04
C ARG A 35 -0.21 1.35 16.24
N TRP A 36 -0.57 2.60 15.99
CA TRP A 36 0.29 3.56 15.29
C TRP A 36 1.60 3.81 16.04
N GLN A 37 1.53 4.03 17.36
CA GLN A 37 2.72 4.21 18.20
C GLN A 37 3.62 2.98 18.18
N ASN A 38 3.05 1.77 18.22
CA ASN A 38 3.79 0.53 18.11
C ASN A 38 4.48 0.38 16.74
N LEU A 39 3.78 0.70 15.64
CA LEU A 39 4.37 0.69 14.29
C LEU A 39 5.60 1.61 14.20
N VAL A 40 5.47 2.86 14.65
CA VAL A 40 6.57 3.84 14.61
C VAL A 40 7.71 3.44 15.54
N LYS A 41 7.39 2.89 16.72
CA LYS A 41 8.38 2.38 17.68
C LYS A 41 9.20 1.24 17.06
N GLN A 42 8.54 0.20 16.55
CA GLN A 42 9.22 -0.96 15.96
C GLN A 42 9.99 -0.60 14.68
N PHE A 43 9.47 0.33 13.87
CA PHE A 43 10.22 0.92 12.75
C PHE A 43 11.53 1.53 13.24
N THR A 44 11.45 2.37 14.28
CA THR A 44 12.62 3.07 14.84
C THR A 44 13.62 2.09 15.45
N GLU A 45 13.15 1.03 16.11
CA GLU A 45 13.99 -0.05 16.65
C GLU A 45 14.69 -0.86 15.54
N THR A 46 14.00 -1.08 14.41
CA THR A 46 14.51 -1.87 13.28
C THR A 46 15.54 -1.09 12.46
N TYR A 47 15.30 0.20 12.19
CA TYR A 47 16.08 1.01 11.25
C TYR A 47 16.90 2.14 11.93
N GLY A 48 16.76 2.33 13.24
CA GLY A 48 17.46 3.37 14.00
C GLY A 48 17.03 4.80 13.66
N LYS A 49 15.96 4.98 12.89
CA LYS A 49 15.46 6.28 12.41
C LYS A 49 13.93 6.28 12.41
N LYS A 50 13.31 7.46 12.47
CA LYS A 50 11.85 7.60 12.29
C LYS A 50 11.46 7.44 10.82
N PRO A 51 10.26 6.90 10.52
CA PRO A 51 9.71 6.90 9.16
C PRO A 51 9.45 8.34 8.70
N ASP A 52 9.51 8.58 7.40
CA ASP A 52 9.21 9.87 6.78
C ASP A 52 7.70 10.07 6.63
N PHE A 53 6.97 9.00 6.33
CA PHE A 53 5.51 9.00 6.23
C PHE A 53 4.93 7.59 6.45
N VAL A 54 3.60 7.51 6.52
CA VAL A 54 2.86 6.24 6.56
C VAL A 54 1.81 6.24 5.45
N ALA A 55 1.82 5.21 4.60
CA ALA A 55 0.74 4.97 3.65
C ALA A 55 -0.29 4.03 4.28
N ARG A 56 -1.59 4.30 4.07
CA ARG A 56 -2.69 3.50 4.57
C ARG A 56 -3.64 3.12 3.44
N SER A 57 -4.14 1.88 3.46
CA SER A 57 -5.33 1.50 2.69
C SER A 57 -6.24 0.60 3.53
N PRO A 58 -7.55 0.92 3.63
CA PRO A 58 -8.51 0.06 4.32
C PRO A 58 -8.81 -1.20 3.52
N GLY A 59 -9.20 -2.26 4.22
CA GLY A 59 -9.93 -3.37 3.63
C GLY A 59 -11.36 -2.96 3.27
N ARG A 60 -12.09 -3.86 2.63
CA ARG A 60 -13.50 -3.63 2.26
C ARG A 60 -14.31 -4.90 2.38
N VAL A 61 -15.59 -4.75 2.69
CA VAL A 61 -16.59 -5.81 2.57
C VAL A 61 -17.57 -5.43 1.47
N ASN A 62 -18.07 -6.43 0.76
CA ASN A 62 -19.18 -6.22 -0.14
C ASN A 62 -20.49 -6.35 0.65
N ILE A 63 -21.42 -5.42 0.44
CA ILE A 63 -22.77 -5.54 1.01
C ILE A 63 -23.62 -6.41 0.08
N ILE A 64 -23.52 -6.17 -1.24
CA ILE A 64 -24.18 -6.98 -2.27
C ILE A 64 -23.42 -6.86 -3.60
N GLY A 65 -23.51 -7.90 -4.44
CA GLY A 65 -22.89 -7.93 -5.76
C GLY A 65 -21.59 -8.75 -5.79
N GLU A 66 -21.63 -9.97 -5.26
CA GLU A 66 -20.48 -10.87 -5.35
C GLU A 66 -20.36 -11.44 -6.77
N HIS A 67 -19.13 -11.58 -7.27
CA HIS A 67 -18.83 -12.26 -8.53
C HIS A 67 -19.44 -11.63 -9.81
N ILE A 68 -19.77 -10.34 -9.76
CA ILE A 68 -20.35 -9.62 -10.91
C ILE A 68 -19.50 -8.42 -11.36
N ASP A 69 -18.53 -8.01 -10.55
CA ASP A 69 -17.57 -6.91 -10.82
C ASP A 69 -16.72 -7.19 -12.06
N TYR A 70 -16.18 -8.40 -12.20
CA TYR A 70 -15.42 -8.80 -13.40
C TYR A 70 -16.30 -9.00 -14.65
N ASN A 71 -17.61 -8.93 -14.50
CA ASN A 71 -18.58 -8.88 -15.61
C ASN A 71 -19.08 -7.45 -15.88
N LEU A 72 -18.44 -6.43 -15.29
CA LEU A 72 -18.74 -5.01 -15.46
C LEU A 72 -20.13 -4.59 -14.93
N TYR A 73 -20.69 -5.35 -13.97
CA TYR A 73 -21.88 -4.93 -13.24
C TYR A 73 -21.50 -4.16 -11.98
N ASP A 74 -22.38 -3.24 -11.59
CA ASP A 74 -22.23 -2.46 -10.36
C ASP A 74 -22.33 -3.35 -9.11
N VAL A 75 -21.54 -2.98 -8.10
CA VAL A 75 -21.50 -3.63 -6.77
C VAL A 75 -21.70 -2.58 -5.67
N LEU A 76 -22.05 -3.01 -4.45
CA LEU A 76 -22.21 -2.10 -3.31
C LEU A 76 -21.24 -2.45 -2.17
N PRO A 77 -19.96 -2.04 -2.27
CA PRO A 77 -18.97 -2.27 -1.22
C PRO A 77 -18.94 -1.13 -0.19
N THR A 78 -18.35 -1.41 0.96
CA THR A 78 -17.92 -0.38 1.91
C THR A 78 -16.54 -0.69 2.46
N ALA A 79 -15.73 0.34 2.66
CA ALA A 79 -14.50 0.24 3.41
C ALA A 79 -14.81 -0.12 4.87
N VAL A 80 -13.88 -0.83 5.52
CA VAL A 80 -13.98 -1.22 6.93
C VAL A 80 -12.84 -0.64 7.75
N SER A 81 -12.93 -0.74 9.07
CA SER A 81 -11.94 -0.19 10.00
C SER A 81 -10.60 -0.94 10.01
N VAL A 82 -10.58 -2.19 9.53
CA VAL A 82 -9.33 -2.94 9.35
C VAL A 82 -8.60 -2.47 8.09
N ASP A 83 -7.28 -2.35 8.17
CA ASP A 83 -6.45 -1.74 7.14
C ASP A 83 -5.01 -2.28 7.13
N VAL A 84 -4.28 -1.89 6.09
CA VAL A 84 -2.83 -2.04 5.97
C VAL A 84 -2.20 -0.67 6.12
N ILE A 85 -1.23 -0.55 7.04
CA ILE A 85 -0.41 0.64 7.25
C ILE A 85 1.06 0.31 6.99
N ILE A 86 1.72 1.16 6.21
CA ILE A 86 3.10 0.98 5.75
C ILE A 86 3.88 2.21 6.16
N ALA A 87 4.71 2.08 7.20
CA ALA A 87 5.67 3.11 7.57
C ALA A 87 6.88 3.03 6.63
N VAL A 88 7.25 4.17 6.03
CA VAL A 88 8.27 4.23 4.98
C VAL A 88 9.32 5.26 5.37
N LYS A 89 10.59 4.90 5.16
CA LYS A 89 11.68 5.86 5.07
C LYS A 89 12.34 5.77 3.70
N VAL A 90 12.54 6.91 3.08
CA VAL A 90 13.31 7.03 1.84
C VAL A 90 14.78 7.14 2.22
N VAL A 91 15.60 6.26 1.67
CA VAL A 91 17.05 6.24 1.92
C VAL A 91 17.82 6.53 0.62
N PRO A 92 19.06 7.05 0.72
CA PRO A 92 19.88 7.28 -0.47
C PRO A 92 19.99 6.02 -1.33
N THR A 93 19.86 6.22 -2.63
CA THR A 93 20.02 5.14 -3.61
C THR A 93 21.47 5.14 -4.06
N GLU A 94 22.17 4.02 -3.85
CA GLU A 94 23.58 3.85 -4.19
C GLU A 94 23.72 2.82 -5.31
N GLY A 95 24.60 3.08 -6.28
CA GLY A 95 24.88 2.14 -7.36
C GLY A 95 23.86 2.16 -8.50
N SER A 96 23.56 0.98 -9.05
CA SER A 96 22.78 0.79 -10.28
C SER A 96 21.35 0.29 -10.06
N GLU A 97 20.96 0.08 -8.80
CA GLU A 97 19.62 -0.35 -8.41
C GLU A 97 19.21 0.27 -7.07
N ALA A 98 17.92 0.35 -6.82
CA ALA A 98 17.40 0.74 -5.50
C ALA A 98 17.24 -0.50 -4.62
N THR A 99 17.28 -0.31 -3.31
CA THR A 99 17.14 -1.41 -2.35
C THR A 99 15.86 -1.21 -1.54
N VAL A 100 15.07 -2.27 -1.42
CA VAL A 100 13.90 -2.30 -0.52
C VAL A 100 14.18 -3.27 0.61
N LYS A 101 14.17 -2.76 1.84
CA LYS A 101 14.14 -3.55 3.08
C LYS A 101 12.74 -3.49 3.65
N ILE A 102 12.07 -4.64 3.74
CA ILE A 102 10.69 -4.73 4.21
C ILE A 102 10.60 -5.67 5.41
N SER A 103 9.93 -5.20 6.45
CA SER A 103 9.68 -5.91 7.70
C SER A 103 8.22 -5.77 8.13
N ASN A 104 7.79 -6.60 9.09
CA ASN A 104 6.42 -6.63 9.58
C ASN A 104 6.41 -6.65 11.11
N VAL A 105 5.39 -6.02 11.73
CA VAL A 105 5.17 -6.07 13.18
C VAL A 105 5.08 -7.50 13.71
N ASN A 106 4.54 -8.44 12.92
CA ASN A 106 4.54 -9.86 13.22
C ASN A 106 5.64 -10.59 12.43
N SER A 107 6.89 -10.41 12.84
CA SER A 107 8.08 -10.97 12.16
C SER A 107 8.12 -12.50 12.15
N GLN A 108 7.50 -13.17 13.13
CA GLN A 108 7.42 -14.63 13.19
C GLN A 108 6.52 -15.18 12.07
N LYS A 109 5.39 -14.53 11.81
CA LYS A 109 4.46 -14.92 10.76
C LYS A 109 4.89 -14.40 9.37
N PHE A 110 5.47 -13.20 9.34
CA PHE A 110 5.86 -12.49 8.13
C PHE A 110 7.33 -12.09 8.23
N PRO A 111 8.26 -13.01 7.89
CA PRO A 111 9.68 -12.74 8.02
C PRO A 111 10.14 -11.58 7.13
N SER A 112 11.10 -10.80 7.62
CA SER A 112 11.71 -9.69 6.90
C SER A 112 12.41 -10.14 5.61
N ARG A 113 12.47 -9.23 4.64
CA ARG A 113 13.06 -9.46 3.32
C ARG A 113 13.79 -8.22 2.84
N GLU A 114 14.80 -8.43 2.01
CA GLU A 114 15.54 -7.39 1.31
C GLU A 114 15.70 -7.80 -0.15
N PHE A 115 15.51 -6.86 -1.07
CA PHE A 115 15.67 -7.10 -2.50
C PHE A 115 16.04 -5.83 -3.26
N GLY A 116 16.75 -6.00 -4.38
CA GLY A 116 17.07 -4.94 -5.32
C GLY A 116 15.92 -4.65 -6.29
N VAL A 117 15.80 -3.40 -6.69
CA VAL A 117 14.85 -2.86 -7.67
C VAL A 117 15.64 -2.26 -8.82
N PRO A 118 15.80 -3.00 -9.93
CA PRO A 118 16.54 -2.52 -11.08
C PRO A 118 15.96 -1.24 -11.68
N PHE A 119 16.82 -0.38 -12.22
CA PHE A 119 16.38 0.86 -12.87
C PHE A 119 15.79 0.65 -14.26
N ASP A 120 16.19 -0.43 -14.93
CA ASP A 120 15.94 -0.69 -16.35
C ASP A 120 14.90 -1.78 -16.61
N LYS A 121 14.45 -2.50 -15.58
CA LYS A 121 13.49 -3.60 -15.69
C LYS A 121 12.60 -3.71 -14.46
N ASP A 122 11.50 -4.46 -14.62
CA ASP A 122 10.57 -4.75 -13.54
C ASP A 122 11.14 -5.80 -12.58
N VAL A 123 10.73 -5.70 -11.31
CA VAL A 123 10.96 -6.76 -10.32
C VAL A 123 10.13 -7.97 -10.70
N VAL A 124 10.77 -9.15 -10.74
CA VAL A 124 10.08 -10.40 -11.06
C VAL A 124 9.28 -10.89 -9.85
N ILE A 125 8.01 -11.20 -10.07
CA ILE A 125 7.11 -11.80 -9.09
C ILE A 125 6.88 -13.25 -9.54
N ASP A 126 7.22 -14.20 -8.68
CA ASP A 126 6.93 -15.63 -8.91
C ASP A 126 5.59 -15.98 -8.26
N PRO A 127 4.50 -16.12 -9.04
CA PRO A 127 3.17 -16.40 -8.48
C PRO A 127 3.07 -17.80 -7.87
N LYS A 128 4.02 -18.71 -8.16
CA LYS A 128 4.04 -20.07 -7.58
C LYS A 128 4.64 -20.08 -6.17
N LYS A 129 5.36 -19.02 -5.79
CA LYS A 129 5.90 -18.84 -4.43
C LYS A 129 4.96 -17.92 -3.66
N HIS A 130 4.21 -18.49 -2.73
CA HIS A 130 3.30 -17.74 -1.87
C HIS A 130 4.08 -16.96 -0.78
N GLU A 131 4.76 -15.88 -1.18
CA GLU A 131 5.41 -14.94 -0.27
C GLU A 131 4.54 -13.71 -0.05
N TRP A 132 4.40 -13.29 1.22
CA TRP A 132 3.60 -12.12 1.58
C TRP A 132 4.10 -10.82 0.92
N ILE A 133 5.42 -10.71 0.68
CA ILE A 133 6.01 -9.54 0.01
C ILE A 133 5.64 -9.44 -1.47
N ASN A 134 5.06 -10.47 -2.09
CA ASN A 134 4.64 -10.40 -3.49
C ASN A 134 3.52 -9.37 -3.70
N TYR A 135 2.65 -9.17 -2.72
CA TYR A 135 1.65 -8.10 -2.75
C TYR A 135 2.30 -6.70 -2.73
N PHE A 136 3.36 -6.53 -1.94
CA PHE A 136 4.16 -5.30 -1.97
C PHE A 136 4.84 -5.11 -3.33
N LYS A 137 5.49 -6.15 -3.85
CA LYS A 137 6.13 -6.12 -5.19
C LYS A 137 5.12 -5.79 -6.29
N ALA A 138 3.89 -6.31 -6.22
CA ALA A 138 2.85 -5.99 -7.18
C ALA A 138 2.52 -4.49 -7.17
N GLY A 139 2.25 -3.90 -6.01
CA GLY A 139 2.04 -2.46 -5.89
C GLY A 139 3.25 -1.64 -6.33
N LEU A 140 4.47 -2.08 -6.04
CA LEU A 140 5.71 -1.46 -6.49
C LEU A 140 5.84 -1.45 -8.01
N VAL A 141 5.62 -2.59 -8.67
CA VAL A 141 5.69 -2.70 -10.13
C VAL A 141 4.62 -1.82 -10.79
N GLY A 142 3.39 -1.83 -10.25
CA GLY A 142 2.31 -0.95 -10.71
C GLY A 142 2.66 0.52 -10.61
N ALA A 143 3.13 0.95 -9.44
CA ALA A 143 3.57 2.33 -9.18
C ALA A 143 4.69 2.77 -10.12
N LEU A 144 5.73 1.95 -10.30
CA LEU A 144 6.84 2.31 -11.19
C LEU A 144 6.41 2.38 -12.65
N LYS A 145 5.51 1.51 -13.11
CA LYS A 145 4.92 1.60 -14.45
C LYS A 145 4.12 2.88 -14.63
N PHE A 146 3.29 3.23 -13.65
CA PHE A 146 2.54 4.48 -13.64
C PHE A 146 3.48 5.69 -13.75
N LEU A 147 4.52 5.77 -12.90
CA LEU A 147 5.48 6.88 -12.90
C LEU A 147 6.29 6.97 -14.21
N ARG A 148 6.64 5.82 -14.80
CA ARG A 148 7.44 5.76 -16.02
C ARG A 148 6.65 6.01 -17.30
N LYS A 149 5.31 5.99 -17.24
CA LYS A 149 4.44 6.24 -18.40
C LYS A 149 4.73 7.59 -19.04
N ASP A 150 4.82 8.63 -18.23
CA ASP A 150 5.07 10.01 -18.69
C ASP A 150 6.51 10.47 -18.44
N ASN A 151 7.27 9.74 -17.62
CA ASN A 151 8.70 9.99 -17.41
C ASN A 151 9.51 8.68 -17.35
N PRO A 152 9.95 8.14 -18.50
CA PRO A 152 10.69 6.88 -18.58
C PRO A 152 12.01 6.86 -17.81
N THR A 153 12.53 8.04 -17.43
CA THR A 153 13.81 8.18 -16.71
C THR A 153 13.68 8.08 -15.19
N VAL A 154 12.44 7.94 -14.66
CA VAL A 154 12.20 7.76 -13.23
C VAL A 154 12.97 6.56 -12.70
N LYS A 155 13.89 6.85 -11.78
CA LYS A 155 14.61 5.85 -11.00
C LYS A 155 13.89 5.63 -9.68
N PRO A 156 13.63 4.36 -9.29
CA PRO A 156 13.04 4.06 -8.00
C PRO A 156 13.94 4.56 -6.86
N ALA A 157 13.32 5.07 -5.81
CA ALA A 157 14.00 5.33 -4.55
C ALA A 157 14.22 4.04 -3.73
N SER A 158 15.33 3.96 -2.99
CA SER A 158 15.56 2.95 -1.97
C SER A 158 14.68 3.19 -0.74
N LEU A 159 14.13 2.12 -0.16
CA LEU A 159 13.12 2.18 0.89
C LEU A 159 13.45 1.26 2.08
N GLU A 160 13.23 1.78 3.28
CA GLU A 160 13.10 0.99 4.50
C GLU A 160 11.62 1.02 4.93
N ILE A 161 11.03 -0.16 5.12
CA ILE A 161 9.59 -0.34 5.27
C ILE A 161 9.28 -1.22 6.47
N HIS A 162 8.37 -0.73 7.32
CA HIS A 162 7.76 -1.55 8.37
C HIS A 162 6.25 -1.57 8.19
N LEU A 163 5.67 -2.76 8.14
CA LEU A 163 4.26 -2.97 7.84
C LEU A 163 3.50 -3.50 9.05
N ASP A 164 2.27 -3.02 9.20
CA ASP A 164 1.27 -3.61 10.08
C ASP A 164 -0.07 -3.75 9.35
N GLY A 165 -0.74 -4.88 9.52
CA GLY A 165 -2.02 -5.16 8.88
C GLY A 165 -2.91 -5.98 9.81
N ASN A 166 -4.10 -5.45 10.11
CA ASN A 166 -5.11 -6.14 10.91
C ASN A 166 -6.27 -6.70 10.06
N VAL A 167 -6.17 -6.64 8.73
CA VAL A 167 -7.11 -7.31 7.83
C VAL A 167 -6.87 -8.82 7.90
N PRO A 168 -7.86 -9.63 8.32
CA PRO A 168 -7.68 -11.07 8.46
C PRO A 168 -7.41 -11.72 7.09
N PRO A 169 -6.30 -12.47 6.92
CA PRO A 169 -6.02 -13.17 5.67
C PRO A 169 -7.14 -14.15 5.32
N GLY A 170 -7.60 -14.13 4.07
CA GLY A 170 -8.62 -15.07 3.56
C GLY A 170 -10.04 -14.83 4.07
N GLY A 171 -10.30 -13.75 4.82
CA GLY A 171 -11.62 -13.47 5.39
C GLY A 171 -12.66 -12.87 4.42
N GLY A 172 -12.37 -12.81 3.11
CA GLY A 172 -13.24 -12.11 2.14
C GLY A 172 -13.21 -10.57 2.24
N ILE A 173 -12.38 -10.01 3.11
CA ILE A 173 -12.28 -8.55 3.38
C ILE A 173 -11.29 -7.83 2.44
N SER A 174 -10.85 -8.49 1.36
CA SER A 174 -9.85 -7.94 0.40
C SER A 174 -8.56 -7.45 1.06
N SER A 175 -7.96 -8.31 1.89
CA SER A 175 -6.66 -8.04 2.51
C SER A 175 -5.54 -7.83 1.49
N SER A 176 -5.63 -8.47 0.32
CA SER A 176 -4.64 -8.35 -0.76
C SER A 176 -4.74 -7.01 -1.49
N ALA A 177 -5.95 -6.60 -1.91
CA ALA A 177 -6.16 -5.31 -2.56
C ALA A 177 -5.76 -4.14 -1.67
N ALA A 178 -6.12 -4.16 -0.38
CA ALA A 178 -5.68 -3.15 0.58
C ALA A 178 -4.15 -3.06 0.65
N PHE A 179 -3.46 -4.21 0.67
CA PHE A 179 -2.01 -4.24 0.70
C PHE A 179 -1.40 -3.70 -0.61
N VAL A 180 -1.92 -4.10 -1.78
CA VAL A 180 -1.45 -3.60 -3.08
C VAL A 180 -1.64 -2.09 -3.19
N CYS A 181 -2.82 -1.56 -2.83
CA CYS A 181 -3.11 -0.12 -2.83
C CYS A 181 -2.17 0.66 -1.90
N ALA A 182 -1.99 0.20 -0.65
CA ALA A 182 -1.07 0.85 0.29
C ALA A 182 0.38 0.83 -0.22
N SER A 183 0.79 -0.27 -0.86
CA SER A 183 2.14 -0.44 -1.40
C SER A 183 2.39 0.48 -2.60
N ALA A 184 1.44 0.56 -3.53
CA ALA A 184 1.54 1.46 -4.67
C ALA A 184 1.58 2.92 -4.22
N LEU A 185 0.68 3.31 -3.31
CA LEU A 185 0.65 4.65 -2.74
C LEU A 185 1.98 4.99 -2.04
N ALA A 186 2.53 4.05 -1.26
CA ALA A 186 3.83 4.21 -0.60
C ALA A 186 4.96 4.46 -1.61
N VAL A 187 5.03 3.67 -2.68
CA VAL A 187 6.08 3.79 -3.70
C VAL A 187 5.93 5.08 -4.50
N ILE A 188 4.72 5.47 -4.88
CA ILE A 188 4.48 6.74 -5.58
C ILE A 188 4.94 7.92 -4.72
N LYS A 189 4.52 7.96 -3.45
CA LYS A 189 4.90 9.04 -2.54
C LYS A 189 6.40 9.08 -2.26
N ALA A 190 7.03 7.92 -2.10
CA ALA A 190 8.47 7.82 -1.88
C ALA A 190 9.31 8.35 -3.06
N ASN A 191 8.77 8.33 -4.27
CA ASN A 191 9.41 8.90 -5.46
C ASN A 191 9.01 10.37 -5.70
N GLY A 192 8.33 11.02 -4.75
CA GLY A 192 8.03 12.45 -4.80
C GLY A 192 6.82 12.83 -5.65
N HIS A 193 5.92 11.88 -5.93
CA HIS A 193 4.72 12.11 -6.72
C HIS A 193 3.46 11.93 -5.88
N ASP A 194 2.37 12.58 -6.30
CA ASP A 194 1.02 12.34 -5.80
C ASP A 194 0.21 11.58 -6.87
N VAL A 195 -0.89 10.93 -6.47
CA VAL A 195 -1.72 10.12 -7.36
C VAL A 195 -3.20 10.42 -7.13
N SER A 196 -4.00 10.37 -8.20
CA SER A 196 -5.44 10.43 -8.09
C SER A 196 -6.03 9.13 -7.52
N LYS A 197 -7.22 9.19 -6.93
CA LYS A 197 -7.93 8.00 -6.48
C LYS A 197 -8.24 7.04 -7.64
N GLU A 198 -8.53 7.61 -8.81
CA GLU A 198 -8.84 6.87 -10.03
C GLU A 198 -7.60 6.14 -10.56
N ASP A 199 -6.47 6.83 -10.69
CA ASP A 199 -5.23 6.21 -11.13
C ASP A 199 -4.75 5.12 -10.15
N LEU A 200 -4.92 5.35 -8.84
CA LEU A 200 -4.59 4.37 -7.81
C LEU A 200 -5.47 3.11 -7.91
N LEU A 201 -6.76 3.27 -8.24
CA LEU A 201 -7.67 2.15 -8.50
C LEU A 201 -7.19 1.36 -9.71
N ASP A 202 -7.02 2.03 -10.85
CA ASP A 202 -6.66 1.40 -12.13
C ASP A 202 -5.35 0.64 -12.04
N LEU A 203 -4.32 1.24 -11.41
CA LEU A 203 -3.04 0.59 -11.25
C LEU A 203 -3.15 -0.61 -10.30
N ALA A 204 -3.92 -0.52 -9.21
CA ALA A 204 -4.00 -1.59 -8.21
C ALA A 204 -4.68 -2.84 -8.75
N VAL A 205 -5.79 -2.66 -9.50
CA VAL A 205 -6.53 -3.75 -10.16
C VAL A 205 -5.63 -4.53 -11.12
N VAL A 206 -4.83 -3.83 -11.92
CA VAL A 206 -3.90 -4.49 -12.85
C VAL A 206 -2.73 -5.14 -12.11
N SER A 207 -2.23 -4.49 -11.05
CA SER A 207 -1.08 -4.97 -10.28
C SER A 207 -1.35 -6.28 -9.55
N GLU A 208 -2.56 -6.45 -9.00
CA GLU A 208 -2.93 -7.66 -8.24
C GLU A 208 -2.87 -8.94 -9.10
N ARG A 209 -3.05 -8.81 -10.42
CA ARG A 209 -2.90 -9.92 -11.37
C ARG A 209 -1.51 -10.52 -11.38
N ALA A 210 -0.49 -9.73 -11.03
CA ALA A 210 0.90 -10.20 -10.97
C ALA A 210 1.13 -11.25 -9.87
N VAL A 211 0.26 -11.29 -8.83
CA VAL A 211 0.29 -12.33 -7.79
C VAL A 211 -0.66 -13.50 -8.09
N GLY A 212 -1.24 -13.54 -9.30
CA GLY A 212 -2.15 -14.60 -9.74
C GLY A 212 -3.60 -14.43 -9.29
N VAL A 213 -3.97 -13.25 -8.77
CA VAL A 213 -5.34 -12.92 -8.36
C VAL A 213 -5.99 -12.07 -9.45
N TYR A 214 -7.12 -12.54 -10.00
CA TYR A 214 -7.86 -11.89 -11.07
C TYR A 214 -9.21 -11.39 -10.56
N SER A 215 -9.16 -10.49 -9.58
CA SER A 215 -10.30 -9.72 -9.08
C SER A 215 -10.81 -8.73 -10.13
N GLY A 216 -12.09 -8.33 -10.01
CA GLY A 216 -12.57 -7.09 -10.61
C GLY A 216 -12.07 -5.87 -9.83
N GLY A 217 -12.51 -4.68 -10.26
CA GLY A 217 -12.20 -3.39 -9.62
C GLY A 217 -13.37 -2.88 -8.80
#